data_AF-A0A534KYH5-F1
#
_entry.id   AF-A0A534KYH5-F1
#
_cell.length_a   1.000
_cell.length_b   1.000
_cell.length_c   1.000
_cell.angle_alpha   90.00
_cell.angle_beta   90.00
_cell.angle_gamma   90.00
#
_symmetry.space_group_name_H-M   'P 1'
#
loop_
_entity.id
_entity.type
_entity.pdbx_description
1 polymer ?
#
loop_
_entity_poly.entity_id
_entity_poly.type
_entity_poly.pdbx_seq_one_letter_code
_entity_poly.pdbx_strand_id
1 'polypeptide(L)'
;MTTNYLVVWWVAQTPHAALFDHQEAAKAAASVRNALMVTISGNGVGVDEVVDWYRRNEEGSPLPAEWRDSLGQPRVPWASKGNPLPGVRALSVPKG
;
A
#
# COMPACT_ATOMS: atom_id res chain seq x y z
N MET A 1 -17.60 -6.92 -14.19
CA MET A 1 -16.52 -7.17 -13.20
C MET A 1 -15.41 -6.20 -13.50
N THR A 2 -15.00 -5.39 -12.53
CA THR A 2 -13.82 -4.53 -12.65
C THR A 2 -12.58 -5.31 -12.24
N THR A 3 -11.55 -5.27 -13.09
CA THR A 3 -10.23 -5.82 -12.79
C THR A 3 -9.26 -4.66 -12.71
N ASN A 4 -8.53 -4.55 -11.61
CA ASN A 4 -7.46 -3.58 -11.43
C ASN A 4 -6.12 -4.31 -11.32
N TYR A 5 -5.05 -3.62 -11.67
CA TYR A 5 -3.69 -4.16 -11.66
C TYR A 5 -2.83 -3.27 -10.76
N LEU A 6 -2.38 -3.82 -9.65
CA LEU A 6 -1.41 -3.18 -8.77
C LEU A 6 -0.01 -3.57 -9.24
N VAL A 7 0.85 -2.60 -9.50
CA VAL A 7 2.26 -2.82 -9.80
C VAL A 7 3.10 -2.31 -8.63
N VAL A 8 3.99 -3.15 -8.10
CA VAL A 8 4.86 -2.86 -6.96
C VAL A 8 6.32 -3.06 -7.33
N TRP A 9 7.17 -2.05 -7.08
CA TRP A 9 8.61 -2.11 -7.34
C TRP A 9 9.41 -1.45 -6.22
N TRP A 10 10.73 -1.52 -6.30
CA TRP A 10 11.63 -0.95 -5.29
C TRP A 10 12.63 0.02 -5.91
N VAL A 11 12.89 1.12 -5.19
CA VAL A 11 13.99 2.05 -5.44
C VAL A 11 14.71 2.26 -4.12
N ALA A 12 16.01 1.94 -4.05
CA ALA A 12 16.80 2.03 -2.82
C ALA A 12 16.08 1.42 -1.60
N GLN A 13 15.61 0.16 -1.74
CA GLN A 13 14.85 -0.60 -0.72
C GLN A 13 13.50 0.00 -0.31
N THR A 14 13.07 1.09 -0.94
CA THR A 14 11.78 1.72 -0.66
C THR A 14 10.73 1.23 -1.65
N PRO A 15 9.62 0.63 -1.18
CA PRO A 15 8.58 0.14 -2.06
C PRO A 15 7.78 1.29 -2.68
N HIS A 16 7.46 1.12 -3.96
CA HIS A 16 6.65 2.02 -4.76
C HIS A 16 5.50 1.23 -5.36
N ALA A 17 4.37 1.90 -5.59
CA ALA A 17 3.16 1.28 -6.11
C ALA A 17 2.43 2.19 -7.10
N ALA A 18 1.81 1.57 -8.10
CA ALA A 18 0.90 2.21 -9.04
C ALA A 18 -0.28 1.29 -9.34
N LEU A 19 -1.46 1.88 -9.53
CA LEU A 19 -2.69 1.18 -9.88
C LEU A 19 -3.02 1.47 -11.34
N PHE A 20 -3.38 0.43 -12.08
CA PHE A 20 -3.79 0.49 -13.47
C PHE A 20 -5.14 -0.19 -13.65
N ASP A 21 -5.93 0.34 -14.56
CA ASP A 21 -7.19 -0.20 -15.06
C ASP A 21 -7.01 -1.03 -16.35
N HIS A 22 -5.85 -0.91 -17.02
CA HIS A 22 -5.52 -1.62 -18.26
C HIS A 22 -4.35 -2.60 -18.08
N GLN A 23 -4.55 -3.86 -18.49
CA GLN A 23 -3.56 -4.93 -18.28
C GLN A 23 -2.24 -4.67 -19.01
N GLU A 24 -2.29 -4.21 -20.26
CA GLU A 24 -1.09 -4.01 -21.08
C GLU A 24 -0.22 -2.87 -20.54
N ALA A 25 -0.83 -1.80 -20.03
CA ALA A 25 -0.11 -0.73 -19.35
C ALA A 25 0.58 -1.22 -18.07
N ALA A 26 -0.11 -2.05 -17.28
CA ALA A 26 0.45 -2.65 -16.08
C ALA A 26 1.63 -3.57 -16.39
N LYS A 27 1.51 -4.43 -17.41
CA LYS A 27 2.61 -5.31 -17.88
C LYS A 27 3.83 -4.51 -18.32
N ALA A 28 3.63 -3.48 -19.14
CA ALA A 28 4.72 -2.62 -19.60
C ALA A 28 5.41 -1.92 -18.41
N ALA A 29 4.62 -1.36 -17.48
CA ALA A 29 5.15 -0.70 -16.29
C ALA A 29 5.92 -1.65 -15.38
N ALA A 30 5.43 -2.89 -15.21
CA ALA A 30 6.05 -3.90 -14.39
C ALA A 30 7.35 -4.42 -15.00
N SER A 31 7.36 -4.65 -16.32
CA SER A 31 8.55 -5.13 -17.05
C SER A 31 9.71 -4.14 -16.95
N VAL A 32 9.47 -2.84 -17.12
CA VAL A 32 10.52 -1.81 -17.06
C VAL A 32 11.14 -1.69 -15.67
N ARG A 33 10.36 -1.98 -14.61
CA ARG A 33 10.74 -1.76 -13.22
C ARG A 33 11.20 -3.01 -12.48
N ASN A 34 11.20 -4.16 -13.15
CA ASN A 34 11.36 -5.46 -12.50
C ASN A 34 10.41 -5.61 -11.29
N ALA A 35 9.13 -5.33 -11.55
CA ALA A 35 8.11 -5.19 -10.53
C ALA A 35 7.30 -6.48 -10.33
N LEU A 36 6.61 -6.57 -9.19
CA LEU A 36 5.49 -7.47 -8.99
C LEU A 36 4.23 -6.85 -9.58
N MET A 37 3.45 -7.64 -10.33
CA MET A 37 2.11 -7.25 -10.79
C MET A 37 1.07 -8.14 -10.12
N VAL A 38 0.15 -7.52 -9.37
CA VAL A 38 -0.96 -8.19 -8.70
C VAL A 38 -2.25 -7.85 -9.45
N THR A 39 -2.93 -8.89 -9.95
CA THR A 39 -4.24 -8.74 -10.59
C THR A 39 -5.33 -8.90 -9.55
N ILE A 40 -6.20 -7.89 -9.44
CA ILE A 40 -7.27 -7.83 -8.45
C ILE A 40 -8.60 -7.81 -9.21
N SER A 41 -9.35 -8.90 -9.16
CA SER A 41 -10.63 -9.05 -9.85
C SER A 41 -11.74 -9.40 -8.86
N GLY A 42 -12.92 -8.81 -9.05
CA GLY A 42 -14.09 -9.04 -8.20
C GLY A 42 -14.72 -7.74 -7.71
N ASN A 43 -15.93 -7.85 -7.17
CA ASN A 43 -16.63 -6.71 -6.58
C ASN A 43 -16.34 -6.68 -5.07
N GLY A 44 -16.01 -5.50 -4.54
CA GLY A 44 -15.78 -5.32 -3.11
C GLY A 44 -14.50 -5.96 -2.56
N VAL A 45 -13.50 -6.21 -3.40
CA VAL A 45 -12.21 -6.75 -2.96
C VAL A 45 -11.50 -5.69 -2.10
N GLY A 46 -11.36 -5.98 -0.82
CA GLY A 46 -10.57 -5.20 0.13
C GLY A 46 -9.18 -5.79 0.32
N VAL A 47 -8.23 -4.93 0.67
CA VAL A 47 -6.92 -5.33 1.20
C VAL A 47 -6.88 -4.82 2.63
N ASP A 48 -6.88 -5.72 3.60
CA ASP A 48 -6.98 -5.35 5.02
C ASP A 48 -5.69 -4.74 5.54
N GLU A 49 -4.55 -5.34 5.20
CA GLU A 49 -3.24 -4.86 5.62
C GLU A 49 -2.17 -5.13 4.57
N VAL A 50 -1.14 -4.28 4.56
CA VAL A 50 0.12 -4.59 3.90
C VAL A 50 1.27 -4.19 4.79
N VAL A 51 2.14 -5.15 5.08
CA VAL A 51 3.27 -5.02 6.01
C VAL A 51 4.60 -5.15 5.28
N ASP A 52 5.59 -4.42 5.75
CA ASP A 52 6.96 -4.44 5.26
C ASP A 52 7.83 -5.24 6.22
N TRP A 53 8.26 -6.43 5.80
CA TRP A 53 9.10 -7.31 6.62
C TRP A 53 10.58 -6.95 6.62
N TYR A 54 11.00 -6.06 5.72
CA TYR A 54 12.34 -5.49 5.73
C TYR A 54 12.47 -4.46 6.86
N ARG A 55 11.41 -3.71 7.15
CA ARG A 55 11.37 -2.70 8.23
C ARG A 55 10.70 -3.27 9.47
N ARG A 56 11.42 -3.32 10.59
CA ARG A 56 10.90 -3.87 11.84
C ARG A 56 11.03 -2.86 12.97
N ASN A 57 10.12 -2.92 13.93
CA ASN A 57 10.24 -2.18 15.19
C ASN A 57 11.29 -2.84 16.12
N GLU A 58 11.48 -2.25 17.30
CA GLU A 58 12.43 -2.73 18.31
C GLU A 58 12.11 -4.17 18.78
N GLU A 59 10.84 -4.56 18.72
CA GLU A 59 10.37 -5.91 19.05
C GLU A 59 10.49 -6.91 17.89
N GLY A 60 11.01 -6.49 16.72
CA GLY A 60 11.19 -7.34 15.55
C GLY A 60 9.91 -7.60 14.73
N SER A 61 8.80 -6.97 15.08
CA SER A 61 7.53 -7.03 14.33
C SER A 61 7.61 -6.16 13.06
N PRO A 62 7.01 -6.61 11.94
CA PRO A 62 7.03 -5.83 10.70
C PRO A 62 6.23 -4.55 10.84
N LEU A 63 6.69 -3.48 10.20
CA LEU A 63 5.99 -2.20 10.19
C LEU A 63 4.97 -2.13 9.04
N PRO A 64 3.94 -1.28 9.12
CA PRO A 64 3.08 -0.99 7.97
C PRO A 64 3.90 -0.58 6.75
N ALA A 65 3.50 -1.04 5.57
CA ALA A 65 4.23 -0.69 4.35
C ALA A 65 4.08 0.80 4.01
N GLU A 66 5.21 1.47 3.82
CA GLU A 66 5.26 2.85 3.34
C GLU A 66 5.50 2.86 1.84
N TRP A 67 4.43 3.14 1.10
CA TRP A 67 4.47 3.17 -0.36
C TRP A 67 4.77 4.55 -0.86
N ARG A 68 5.44 4.62 -1.99
CA ARG A 68 5.49 5.82 -2.82
C ARG A 68 4.71 5.62 -4.10
N ASP A 69 4.08 6.67 -4.59
CA ASP A 69 3.46 6.63 -5.91
C ASP A 69 4.52 6.62 -7.03
N SER A 70 4.09 6.64 -8.28
CA SER A 70 4.98 6.68 -9.45
C SER A 70 5.89 7.92 -9.50
N LEU A 71 5.57 8.99 -8.75
CA LEU A 71 6.35 10.23 -8.65
C LEU A 71 7.22 10.26 -7.39
N GLY A 72 7.24 9.19 -6.59
CA GLY A 72 8.02 9.13 -5.35
C GLY A 72 7.32 9.78 -4.15
N GLN A 73 6.07 10.25 -4.31
CA GLN A 73 5.34 10.88 -3.21
C GLN A 73 4.81 9.80 -2.25
N PRO A 74 4.92 9.98 -0.93
CA PRO A 74 4.37 9.04 0.03
C PRO A 74 2.86 8.84 -0.20
N ARG A 75 2.43 7.60 -0.42
CA ARG A 75 1.03 7.22 -0.29
C ARG A 75 0.76 6.82 1.14
N VAL A 76 -0.26 7.42 1.73
CA VAL A 76 -0.86 6.97 2.99
C VAL A 76 -1.25 5.49 2.86
N PRO A 77 -1.15 4.68 3.94
CA PRO A 77 -1.49 3.26 3.89
C PRO A 77 -2.90 3.07 3.33
N TRP A 78 -3.12 1.97 2.59
CA TRP A 78 -4.46 1.54 2.16
C TRP A 78 -5.39 1.15 3.31
N ALA A 79 -5.02 1.48 4.55
CA ALA A 79 -5.81 1.27 5.74
C ALA A 79 -7.25 1.67 5.45
N SER A 80 -8.13 0.68 5.54
CA SER A 80 -9.55 0.92 5.67
C SER A 80 -9.72 1.93 6.80
N LYS A 81 -10.49 3.01 6.56
CA LYS A 81 -10.75 4.11 7.51
C LYS A 81 -11.34 3.66 8.87
N GLY A 82 -11.44 2.37 9.14
CA GLY A 82 -12.10 1.77 10.28
C GLY A 82 -11.20 1.24 11.40
N ASN A 83 -9.87 1.18 11.25
CA ASN A 83 -9.01 0.71 12.35
C ASN A 83 -8.15 1.85 12.89
N PRO A 84 -8.46 2.41 14.07
CA PRO A 84 -7.53 3.31 14.75
C PRO A 84 -6.25 2.52 15.04
N LEU A 85 -5.10 3.13 14.76
CA LEU A 85 -3.81 2.60 15.21
C LEU A 85 -3.91 2.25 16.70
N PRO A 86 -3.47 1.05 17.14
CA PRO A 86 -3.42 0.73 18.56
C PRO A 86 -2.41 1.68 19.22
N GLY A 87 -2.92 2.71 19.90
CA GLY A 87 -2.10 3.69 20.61
C GLY A 87 -2.56 5.15 20.54
N VAL A 88 -3.42 5.53 19.59
CA VAL A 88 -3.95 6.91 19.57
C VAL A 88 -5.18 6.99 20.47
N ARG A 89 -4.93 7.17 21.78
CA ARG A 89 -5.98 7.62 22.72
C ARG A 89 -6.54 8.93 22.17
N ALA A 90 -7.79 8.92 21.71
CA ALA A 90 -8.51 10.14 21.39
C ALA A 90 -8.54 11.00 22.66
N LEU A 91 -7.75 12.08 22.67
CA LEU A 91 -7.85 13.09 23.71
C LEU A 91 -9.24 13.70 23.59
N SER A 92 -10.11 13.34 24.53
CA SER A 92 -11.42 13.94 24.70
C SER A 92 -11.24 15.43 24.96
N VAL A 93 -11.65 16.26 24.00
CA VAL A 93 -11.77 17.70 24.19
C VAL A 93 -12.93 17.94 25.17
N PRO A 94 -12.75 18.66 26.30
CA PRO A 94 -13.86 19.01 27.17
C PRO A 94 -14.73 20.05 26.48
N LYS A 95 -16.05 19.84 26.50
CA LYS A 95 -17.02 20.89 26.16
C LYS A 95 -17.08 21.87 27.34
N GLY A 96 -16.61 23.09 27.10
CA GLY A 96 -16.98 24.29 27.86
C GLY A 96 -17.99 25.11 27.07
#